data_AF-A0A7W5TM98-F1
#
_entry.id   AF-A0A7W5TM98-F1
#
_cell.length_a   1.000
_cell.length_b   1.000
_cell.length_c   1.000
_cell.angle_alpha   90.00
_cell.angle_beta   90.00
_cell.angle_gamma   90.00
#
_symmetry.space_group_name_H-M   'P 1'
#
loop_
_entity.id
_entity.type
_entity.pdbx_description
1 polymer ?
#
loop_
_entity_poly.entity_id
_entity_poly.type
_entity_poly.pdbx_seq_one_letter_code
_entity_poly.pdbx_strand_id
1 'polypeptide(L)'
;MSDAFLASVTSLTSYDGNPMFVVLQESIYGQGKGATGWSAERIRSEFTEFGEANRPLYLTGEMMYPWMFEEIRSLRPFRNAVEALARYDGFEPLYNPARLASNEIPVAAAIYFDDMYVDAELSLATARDLGNVRTWVTNEFEHDGVRQSPAVFTRLRQMVREQGGPLG
;
A
#
# COMPACT_ATOMS: atom_id res chain seq x y z
N MET A 1 -7.95 13.01 -28.55
CA MET A 1 -7.48 11.67 -28.13
C MET A 1 -8.33 10.62 -28.83
N SER A 2 -7.82 9.40 -29.07
CA SER A 2 -8.62 8.37 -29.74
C SER A 2 -9.65 7.76 -28.80
N ASP A 3 -10.77 7.26 -29.34
CA ASP A 3 -11.82 6.59 -28.56
C ASP A 3 -11.28 5.37 -27.80
N ALA A 4 -10.37 4.62 -28.43
CA ALA A 4 -9.71 3.48 -27.80
C ALA A 4 -8.89 3.90 -26.56
N PHE A 5 -8.17 5.02 -26.63
CA PHE A 5 -7.42 5.53 -25.48
C PHE A 5 -8.37 5.96 -24.35
N LEU A 6 -9.43 6.70 -24.67
CA LEU A 6 -10.42 7.15 -23.69
C LEU A 6 -11.12 5.98 -23.01
N ALA A 7 -11.48 4.94 -23.77
CA ALA A 7 -12.07 3.72 -23.23
C ALA A 7 -11.11 3.00 -22.27
N SER A 8 -9.83 2.87 -22.64
CA SER A 8 -8.81 2.27 -21.78
C SER A 8 -8.61 3.04 -20.48
N VAL A 9 -8.46 4.37 -20.55
CA VAL A 9 -8.31 5.21 -19.34
C VAL A 9 -9.55 5.13 -18.46
N THR A 10 -10.75 5.18 -19.05
CA THR A 10 -12.00 5.04 -18.30
C THR A 10 -12.05 3.71 -17.56
N SER A 11 -11.75 2.61 -18.25
CA SER A 11 -11.74 1.27 -17.65
C SER A 11 -10.75 1.16 -16.47
N LEU A 12 -9.59 1.81 -16.57
CA LEU A 12 -8.56 1.79 -15.53
C LEU A 12 -8.87 2.69 -14.32
N THR A 13 -9.74 3.70 -14.47
CA THR A 13 -9.94 4.76 -13.46
C THR A 13 -11.37 4.87 -12.94
N SER A 14 -12.35 4.17 -13.54
CA SER A 14 -13.76 4.29 -13.12
C SER A 14 -14.10 3.48 -11.87
N TYR A 15 -13.30 2.47 -11.54
CA TYR A 15 -13.54 1.53 -10.44
C TYR A 15 -14.90 0.82 -10.49
N ASP A 16 -15.60 0.84 -11.64
CA ASP A 16 -16.94 0.27 -11.78
C ASP A 16 -16.99 -1.23 -11.45
N GLY A 17 -15.89 -1.96 -11.73
CA GLY A 17 -15.78 -3.40 -11.47
C GLY A 17 -15.24 -3.79 -10.08
N ASN A 18 -14.72 -2.84 -9.31
CA ASN A 18 -14.14 -3.10 -7.99
C ASN A 18 -14.21 -1.87 -7.06
N PRO A 19 -15.42 -1.36 -6.75
CA PRO A 19 -15.56 -0.17 -5.91
C PRO A 19 -15.11 -0.42 -4.46
N MET A 20 -15.23 -1.65 -3.96
CA MET A 20 -14.87 -2.00 -2.58
C MET A 20 -13.39 -1.84 -2.28
N PHE A 21 -12.53 -2.02 -3.29
CA PHE A 21 -11.11 -1.72 -3.16
C PHE A 21 -10.90 -0.25 -2.79
N VAL A 22 -11.56 0.69 -3.48
CA VAL A 22 -11.46 2.13 -3.18
C VAL A 22 -12.09 2.47 -1.83
N VAL A 23 -13.25 1.89 -1.53
CA VAL A 23 -13.99 2.12 -0.27
C VAL A 23 -13.17 1.77 0.97
N LEU A 24 -12.37 0.70 0.90
CA LEU A 24 -11.64 0.18 2.06
C LEU A 24 -10.17 0.63 2.12
N GLN A 25 -9.62 1.20 1.04
CA GLN A 25 -8.19 1.44 0.87
C GLN A 25 -7.55 2.24 2.01
N GLU A 26 -8.17 3.31 2.48
CA GLU A 26 -7.57 4.07 3.60
C GLU A 26 -7.74 3.30 4.92
N SER A 27 -8.93 2.74 5.15
CA SER A 27 -9.28 2.11 6.42
C SER A 27 -8.47 0.87 6.75
N ILE A 28 -7.88 0.18 5.74
CA ILE A 28 -7.03 -0.99 5.96
C ILE A 28 -5.72 -0.64 6.67
N TYR A 29 -5.33 0.64 6.68
CA TYR A 29 -4.17 1.14 7.43
C TYR A 29 -4.53 1.63 8.84
N GLY A 30 -5.82 1.64 9.21
CA GLY A 30 -6.27 2.06 10.54
C GLY A 30 -5.69 1.16 11.63
N GLN A 31 -4.88 1.73 12.52
CA GLN A 31 -4.26 1.01 13.64
C GLN A 31 -4.14 1.90 14.87
N GLY A 32 -4.51 1.36 16.02
CA GLY A 32 -4.29 2.01 17.31
C GLY A 32 -5.16 3.25 17.52
N LYS A 33 -4.64 4.25 18.22
CA LYS A 33 -5.44 5.41 18.65
C LYS A 33 -5.59 6.41 17.51
N GLY A 34 -6.85 6.73 17.22
CA GLY A 34 -7.22 7.84 16.32
C GLY A 34 -7.83 7.35 15.02
N ALA A 35 -8.47 8.29 14.33
CA ALA A 35 -9.08 8.02 13.04
C ALA A 35 -8.08 8.22 11.90
N THR A 36 -8.25 7.50 10.80
CA THR A 36 -7.44 7.71 9.59
C THR A 36 -7.64 9.13 9.05
N GLY A 37 -8.89 9.62 9.08
CA GLY A 37 -9.28 11.01 8.89
C GLY A 37 -8.96 11.60 7.52
N TRP A 38 -8.88 10.80 6.46
CA TRP A 38 -8.34 11.21 5.16
C TRP A 38 -6.86 11.58 5.22
N SER A 39 -6.03 10.68 5.77
CA SER A 39 -4.60 10.93 5.97
C SER A 39 -3.88 11.25 4.67
N ALA A 40 -4.21 10.55 3.57
CA ALA A 40 -3.60 10.83 2.28
C ALA A 40 -3.93 12.26 1.79
N GLU A 41 -5.19 12.70 1.90
CA GLU A 41 -5.58 14.07 1.55
C GLU A 41 -4.89 15.10 2.46
N ARG A 42 -4.89 14.88 3.78
CA ARG A 42 -4.25 15.79 4.74
C ARG A 42 -2.78 15.96 4.44
N ILE A 43 -2.04 14.86 4.29
CA ILE A 43 -0.60 14.91 4.01
C ILE A 43 -0.35 15.53 2.63
N ARG A 44 -1.09 15.15 1.58
CA ARG A 44 -0.97 15.77 0.25
C ARG A 44 -1.14 17.29 0.31
N SER A 45 -2.06 17.79 1.15
CA SER A 45 -2.30 19.23 1.29
C SER A 45 -1.12 20.01 1.88
N GLU A 46 -0.17 19.34 2.55
CA GLU A 46 1.06 19.93 3.06
C GLU A 46 2.12 20.15 1.95
N PHE A 47 1.98 19.48 0.80
CA PHE A 47 2.90 19.55 -0.33
C PHE A 47 2.28 20.30 -1.51
N THR A 48 2.47 21.62 -1.51
CA THR A 48 1.85 22.52 -2.50
C THR A 48 2.13 22.13 -3.94
N GLU A 49 3.27 21.51 -4.25
CA GLU A 49 3.68 21.03 -5.57
C GLU A 49 2.74 19.98 -6.18
N PHE A 50 2.00 19.22 -5.35
CA PHE A 50 0.98 18.26 -5.81
C PHE A 50 -0.36 18.91 -6.19
N GLY A 51 -0.44 20.24 -6.15
CA GLY A 51 -1.61 20.98 -6.62
C GLY A 51 -1.85 20.82 -8.12
N GLU A 52 -3.12 20.69 -8.52
CA GLU A 52 -3.56 20.46 -9.90
C GLU A 52 -3.16 21.57 -10.89
N ALA A 53 -2.92 22.78 -10.37
CA ALA A 53 -2.48 23.95 -11.14
C ALA A 53 -0.96 23.99 -11.40
N ASN A 54 -0.15 23.21 -10.66
CA ASN A 54 1.30 23.26 -10.79
C ASN A 54 1.82 22.50 -12.00
N ARG A 55 2.96 22.94 -12.53
CA ARG A 55 3.63 22.28 -13.65
C ARG A 55 5.12 22.08 -13.37
N PRO A 56 5.68 20.89 -13.65
CA PRO A 56 4.99 19.68 -14.17
C PRO A 56 3.95 19.14 -13.18
N LEU A 57 2.91 18.48 -13.70
CA LEU A 57 1.87 17.89 -12.85
C LEU A 57 2.48 16.68 -12.13
N TYR A 58 2.49 16.71 -10.81
CA TYR A 58 2.90 15.57 -9.99
C TYR A 58 1.71 14.64 -9.76
N LEU A 59 1.95 13.35 -9.98
CA LEU A 59 0.98 12.29 -9.74
C LEU A 59 1.28 11.67 -8.38
N THR A 60 0.23 11.28 -7.68
CA THR A 60 0.36 10.48 -6.46
C THR A 60 0.35 8.99 -6.83
N GLY A 61 0.85 8.15 -5.94
CA GLY A 61 0.63 6.70 -6.02
C GLY A 61 -0.84 6.32 -5.79
N GLU A 62 -1.05 5.10 -5.31
CA GLU A 62 -2.38 4.52 -5.08
C GLU A 62 -2.95 4.99 -3.74
N MET A 63 -3.49 6.22 -3.74
CA MET A 63 -4.20 6.81 -2.60
C MET A 63 -5.60 7.23 -3.02
N MET A 64 -6.56 7.06 -2.11
CA MET A 64 -7.96 7.41 -2.34
C MET A 64 -8.31 8.69 -1.61
N TYR A 65 -9.10 9.55 -2.27
CA TYR A 65 -9.41 10.89 -1.79
C TYR A 65 -10.92 11.12 -1.68
N PRO A 66 -11.40 11.99 -0.78
CA PRO A 66 -12.82 12.28 -0.61
C PRO A 66 -13.54 12.64 -1.92
N TRP A 67 -12.93 13.47 -2.76
CA TRP A 67 -13.51 13.94 -4.02
C TRP A 67 -13.85 12.78 -4.98
N MET A 68 -13.13 11.66 -4.93
CA MET A 68 -13.42 10.48 -5.76
C MET A 68 -14.82 9.93 -5.48
N PHE A 69 -15.27 9.98 -4.22
CA PHE A 69 -16.63 9.56 -3.83
C PHE A 69 -17.70 10.60 -4.18
N GLU A 70 -17.31 11.80 -4.60
CA GLU A 70 -18.22 12.83 -5.08
C GLU A 70 -18.34 12.77 -6.61
N GLU A 71 -17.22 12.52 -7.30
CA GLU A 71 -17.13 12.60 -8.75
C GLU A 71 -17.34 11.27 -9.46
N ILE A 72 -16.80 10.17 -8.92
CA ILE A 72 -16.87 8.85 -9.56
C ILE A 72 -18.23 8.21 -9.26
N ARG A 73 -19.01 7.99 -10.33
CA ARG A 73 -20.40 7.52 -10.27
C ARG A 73 -20.59 6.26 -9.43
N SER A 74 -19.73 5.26 -9.59
CA SER A 74 -19.78 3.97 -8.88
C SER A 74 -19.48 4.10 -7.39
N LEU A 75 -18.75 5.13 -6.99
CA LEU A 75 -18.33 5.35 -5.60
C LEU A 75 -19.31 6.20 -4.79
N ARG A 76 -20.12 7.05 -5.44
CA ARG A 76 -21.10 7.93 -4.78
C ARG A 76 -21.98 7.26 -3.72
N PRO A 77 -22.53 6.03 -3.93
CA PRO A 77 -23.35 5.37 -2.92
C PRO A 77 -22.61 5.11 -1.59
N PHE A 78 -21.28 5.06 -1.61
CA PHE A 78 -20.45 4.77 -0.44
C PHE A 78 -19.99 6.01 0.32
N ARG A 79 -20.26 7.24 -0.17
CA ARG A 79 -19.75 8.49 0.42
C ARG A 79 -19.97 8.56 1.93
N ASN A 80 -21.19 8.30 2.41
CA ASN A 80 -21.48 8.34 3.84
C ASN A 80 -20.74 7.26 4.64
N ALA A 81 -20.50 6.09 4.04
CA ALA A 81 -19.81 4.98 4.68
C ALA A 81 -18.31 5.27 4.83
N VAL A 82 -17.65 5.76 3.77
CA VAL A 82 -16.23 6.11 3.84
C VAL A 82 -15.97 7.30 4.76
N GLU A 83 -16.89 8.25 4.82
CA GLU A 83 -16.85 9.33 5.79
C GLU A 83 -16.96 8.82 7.23
N ALA A 84 -17.79 7.81 7.48
CA ALA A 84 -17.87 7.16 8.78
C ALA A 84 -16.60 6.37 9.12
N LEU A 85 -16.03 5.65 8.15
CA LEU A 85 -14.76 4.93 8.30
C LEU A 85 -13.60 5.89 8.59
N ALA A 86 -13.51 7.01 7.86
CA ALA A 86 -12.47 8.02 8.05
C ALA A 86 -12.56 8.69 9.43
N ARG A 87 -13.74 8.71 10.07
CA ARG A 87 -13.92 9.21 11.44
C ARG A 87 -13.81 8.13 12.52
N TYR A 88 -13.78 6.86 12.14
CA TYR A 88 -13.71 5.77 13.09
C TYR A 88 -12.34 5.77 13.79
N ASP A 89 -12.33 5.85 15.11
CA ASP A 89 -11.12 5.93 15.94
C ASP A 89 -10.94 4.72 16.87
N GLY A 90 -11.86 3.75 16.80
CA GLY A 90 -11.87 2.53 17.59
C GLY A 90 -11.03 1.40 17.00
N PHE A 91 -9.96 1.71 16.26
CA PHE A 91 -9.07 0.67 15.73
C PHE A 91 -8.29 0.03 16.87
N GLU A 92 -8.30 -1.30 16.93
CA GLU A 92 -7.42 -2.02 17.83
C GLU A 92 -5.99 -2.06 17.24
N PRO A 93 -4.95 -2.23 18.08
CA PRO A 93 -3.62 -2.51 17.58
C PRO A 93 -3.62 -3.78 16.71
N LEU A 94 -3.21 -3.68 15.45
CA LEU A 94 -3.19 -4.81 14.52
C LEU A 94 -2.04 -5.78 14.85
N TYR A 95 -0.92 -5.25 15.33
CA TYR A 95 0.27 -6.01 15.63
C TYR A 95 0.66 -5.94 17.11
N ASN A 96 1.29 -7.00 17.61
CA ASN A 96 1.98 -7.01 18.90
C ASN A 96 3.50 -6.95 18.65
N PRO A 97 4.15 -5.77 18.79
CA PRO A 97 5.57 -5.62 18.46
C PRO A 97 6.49 -6.53 19.27
N ALA A 98 6.19 -6.75 20.54
CA ALA A 98 7.01 -7.62 21.39
C ALA A 98 6.98 -9.08 20.90
N ARG A 99 5.82 -9.55 20.40
CA ARG A 99 5.69 -10.89 19.81
C ARG A 99 6.37 -11.00 18.45
N LEU A 100 6.32 -9.93 17.65
CA LEU A 100 7.00 -9.87 16.36
C LEU A 100 8.52 -9.85 16.52
N ALA A 101 9.04 -9.10 17.48
CA ALA A 101 10.47 -9.06 17.81
C ALA A 101 11.00 -10.40 18.32
N SER A 102 10.17 -11.18 19.02
CA SER A 102 10.53 -12.51 19.52
C SER A 102 10.27 -13.65 18.52
N ASN A 103 10.06 -13.35 17.23
CA ASN A 103 9.79 -14.37 16.23
C ASN A 103 11.04 -15.23 15.96
N GLU A 104 10.91 -16.55 16.13
CA GLU A 104 11.97 -17.53 15.84
C GLU A 104 11.77 -18.23 14.49
N ILE A 105 10.63 -18.06 13.82
CA ILE A 105 10.38 -18.68 12.52
C ILE A 105 11.14 -17.90 11.43
N PRO A 106 11.97 -18.55 10.59
CA PRO A 106 12.70 -17.84 9.54
C PRO A 106 11.77 -17.13 8.55
N VAL A 107 12.02 -15.85 8.32
CA VAL A 107 11.29 -15.01 7.35
C VAL A 107 12.29 -14.46 6.33
N ALA A 108 11.95 -14.56 5.04
CA ALA A 108 12.65 -13.84 3.98
C ALA A 108 11.72 -12.76 3.42
N ALA A 109 12.22 -11.53 3.28
CA ALA A 109 11.48 -10.39 2.76
C ALA A 109 12.21 -9.76 1.57
N ALA A 110 11.50 -9.54 0.47
CA ALA A 110 12.00 -8.70 -0.61
C ALA A 110 11.66 -7.25 -0.29
N ILE A 111 12.63 -6.35 -0.48
CA ILE A 111 12.42 -4.90 -0.40
C ILE A 111 12.84 -4.34 -1.75
N TYR A 112 11.88 -3.79 -2.47
CA TYR A 112 12.11 -3.13 -3.75
C TYR A 112 12.56 -1.71 -3.46
N PHE A 113 13.78 -1.36 -3.87
CA PHE A 113 14.43 -0.12 -3.47
C PHE A 113 13.74 1.11 -4.04
N ASP A 114 13.27 1.03 -5.29
CA ASP A 114 12.64 2.12 -6.02
C ASP A 114 11.09 2.08 -5.95
N ASP A 115 10.52 1.29 -5.03
CA ASP A 115 9.06 1.12 -4.89
C ASP A 115 8.37 2.43 -4.48
N MET A 116 7.55 2.95 -5.39
CA MET A 116 6.75 4.16 -5.20
C MET A 116 5.69 4.04 -4.09
N TYR A 117 5.25 2.82 -3.74
CA TYR A 117 4.16 2.57 -2.79
C TYR A 117 4.66 2.27 -1.38
N VAL A 118 5.77 1.54 -1.27
CA VAL A 118 6.32 1.11 0.02
C VAL A 118 7.77 1.54 0.14
N ASP A 119 7.99 2.61 0.91
CA ASP A 119 9.32 3.16 1.12
C ASP A 119 10.30 2.12 1.69
N ALA A 120 11.49 2.07 1.09
CA ALA A 120 12.53 1.10 1.44
C ALA A 120 13.10 1.34 2.86
N GLU A 121 13.23 2.60 3.28
CA GLU A 121 13.75 2.93 4.61
C GLU A 121 12.76 2.54 5.71
N LEU A 122 11.46 2.79 5.51
CA LEU A 122 10.39 2.33 6.41
C LEU A 122 10.32 0.79 6.48
N SER A 123 10.49 0.12 5.33
CA SER A 123 10.55 -1.35 5.27
C SER A 123 11.74 -1.89 6.05
N LEU A 124 12.93 -1.29 5.88
CA LEU A 124 14.14 -1.67 6.60
C LEU A 124 14.06 -1.34 8.09
N ALA A 125 13.42 -0.23 8.47
CA ALA A 125 13.13 0.09 9.86
C ALA A 125 12.26 -0.99 10.50
N THR A 126 11.17 -1.37 9.85
CA THR A 126 10.30 -2.47 10.31
C THR A 126 11.09 -3.77 10.43
N ALA A 127 11.89 -4.14 9.42
CA ALA A 127 12.66 -5.38 9.45
C ALA A 127 13.67 -5.45 10.60
N ARG A 128 14.22 -4.31 11.05
CA ARG A 128 15.13 -4.27 12.22
C ARG A 128 14.43 -4.61 13.54
N ASP A 129 13.13 -4.36 13.62
CA ASP A 129 12.32 -4.62 14.81
C ASP A 129 11.69 -6.02 14.83
N LEU A 130 11.81 -6.79 13.74
CA LEU A 130 11.28 -8.15 13.61
C LEU A 130 12.32 -9.22 14.00
N GLY A 131 11.85 -10.29 14.63
CA GLY A 131 12.64 -11.48 14.92
C GLY A 131 12.83 -12.35 13.67
N ASN A 132 14.05 -12.86 13.49
CA ASN A 132 14.43 -13.85 12.47
C ASN A 132 14.02 -13.53 11.02
N VAL A 133 14.07 -12.24 10.63
CA VAL A 133 13.88 -11.80 9.25
C VAL A 133 15.21 -11.58 8.53
N ARG A 134 15.30 -12.01 7.27
CA ARG A 134 16.35 -11.62 6.33
C ARG A 134 15.75 -10.87 5.16
N THR A 135 16.29 -9.70 4.89
CA THR A 135 15.88 -8.87 3.77
C THR A 135 16.76 -9.12 2.55
N TRP A 136 16.15 -9.08 1.38
CA TRP A 136 16.82 -8.93 0.10
C TRP A 136 16.36 -7.60 -0.51
N VAL A 137 17.24 -6.61 -0.45
CA VAL A 137 17.02 -5.31 -1.08
C VAL A 137 17.44 -5.40 -2.54
N THR A 138 16.58 -4.96 -3.46
CA THR A 138 16.84 -5.00 -4.90
C THR A 138 16.17 -3.83 -5.62
N ASN A 139 16.81 -3.33 -6.67
CA ASN A 139 16.25 -2.38 -7.64
C ASN A 139 15.97 -3.03 -9.00
N GLU A 140 16.05 -4.37 -9.09
CA GLU A 140 15.74 -5.11 -10.32
C GLU A 140 14.23 -5.17 -10.61
N PHE A 141 13.40 -4.84 -9.62
CA PHE A 141 11.95 -4.94 -9.68
C PHE A 141 11.30 -3.78 -8.95
N GLU A 142 10.07 -3.48 -9.36
CA GLU A 142 9.15 -2.54 -8.71
C GLU A 142 8.16 -3.28 -7.80
N HIS A 143 7.15 -2.57 -7.29
CA HIS A 143 6.11 -3.06 -6.37
C HIS A 143 5.51 -4.43 -6.70
N ASP A 144 5.33 -4.73 -7.99
CA ASP A 144 4.73 -5.98 -8.48
C ASP A 144 5.77 -7.06 -8.85
N GLY A 145 7.02 -6.92 -8.42
CA GLY A 145 8.13 -7.81 -8.77
C GLY A 145 7.85 -9.30 -8.58
N VAL A 146 7.14 -9.66 -7.51
CA VAL A 146 6.74 -11.05 -7.23
C VAL A 146 5.79 -11.63 -8.30
N ARG A 147 4.97 -10.79 -8.93
CA ARG A 147 4.09 -11.18 -10.04
C ARG A 147 4.82 -11.16 -11.37
N GLN A 148 5.77 -10.24 -11.56
CA GLN A 148 6.54 -10.12 -12.79
C GLN A 148 7.47 -11.31 -13.02
N SER A 149 8.07 -11.87 -11.97
CA SER A 149 9.08 -12.93 -12.13
C SER A 149 9.02 -14.01 -11.04
N PRO A 150 8.96 -15.31 -11.42
CA PRO A 150 9.06 -16.42 -10.45
C PRO A 150 10.43 -16.49 -9.77
N ALA A 151 11.44 -15.76 -10.29
CA ALA A 151 12.76 -15.68 -9.68
C ALA A 151 12.71 -15.03 -8.28
N VAL A 152 11.83 -14.05 -8.08
CA VAL A 152 11.63 -13.39 -6.77
C VAL A 152 11.21 -14.42 -5.72
N PHE A 153 10.14 -15.17 -6.01
CA PHE A 153 9.66 -16.21 -5.11
C PHE A 153 10.70 -17.32 -4.88
N THR A 154 11.35 -17.76 -5.96
CA THR A 154 12.40 -18.80 -5.88
C THR A 154 13.54 -18.38 -4.96
N ARG A 155 13.99 -17.11 -5.06
CA ARG A 155 15.02 -16.56 -4.21
C ARG A 155 14.59 -16.47 -2.74
N LEU A 156 13.41 -15.94 -2.45
CA LEU A 156 12.89 -15.86 -1.08
C LEU A 156 12.78 -17.25 -0.44
N ARG A 157 12.30 -18.24 -1.19
CA ARG A 157 12.24 -19.63 -0.73
C ARG A 157 13.64 -20.20 -0.43
N GLN A 158 14.63 -19.90 -1.26
CA GLN A 158 16.01 -20.32 -1.03
C GLN A 158 16.58 -19.70 0.25
N MET A 159 16.37 -18.40 0.48
CA MET A 159 16.81 -17.70 1.69
C MET A 159 16.28 -18.37 2.97
N VAL A 160 14.99 -18.75 2.98
CA VAL A 160 14.39 -19.48 4.12
C VAL A 160 15.03 -20.86 4.32
N ARG A 161 15.31 -21.61 3.24
CA ARG A 161 15.96 -22.93 3.33
C ARG A 161 17.37 -22.85 3.92
N GLU A 162 18.15 -21.84 3.53
CA GLU A 162 19.53 -21.64 3.98
C GLU A 162 19.62 -21.25 5.47
N GLN A 163 18.55 -20.70 6.06
CA GLN A 163 18.48 -20.35 7.48
C GLN A 163 18.07 -21.50 8.40
N GLY A 164 17.75 -22.68 7.86
CA GLY A 164 17.25 -23.81 8.65
C GLY A 164 15.74 -23.73 8.92
N GLY A 165 14.93 -23.61 7.85
CA GLY A 165 13.47 -23.79 7.93
C GLY A 165 13.09 -25.11 8.62
N PRO A 166 11.81 -25.27 9.06
CA PRO A 166 11.38 -26.49 9.74
C PRO A 166 11.75 -27.71 8.89
N LEU A 167 12.39 -28.69 9.54
CA LEU A 167 12.84 -29.94 8.92
C LEU A 167 11.63 -30.60 8.23
N GLY A 168 11.57 -30.50 6.91
CA GLY A 168 10.71 -31.29 6.04
C GLY A 168 11.53 -32.33 5.30
#